data_AF-A0A966MYR4-F1
#
_entry.id   AF-A0A966MYR4-F1
#
_cell.length_a   1.000
_cell.length_b   1.000
_cell.length_c   1.000
_cell.angle_alpha   90.00
_cell.angle_beta   90.00
_cell.angle_gamma   90.00
#
_symmetry.space_group_name_H-M   'P 1'
#
loop_
_entity.id
_entity.type
_entity.pdbx_description
1 polymer ?
#
loop_
_entity_poly.entity_id
_entity_poly.type
_entity_poly.pdbx_seq_one_letter_code
_entity_poly.pdbx_strand_id
1 'polypeptide(L)'
;MAASIIWFRRDLRLADHPALTAALAHGVTTPLFVLDPLFVQRSGAARLGFLYRNIRALDASMNRAIVVRHGDPLDIVPRFAKEVGADTVFVSEDFGP
;
A
#
# COMPACT_ATOMS: atom_id res chain seq x y z
N MET A 1 6.72 -21.32 1.60
CA MET A 1 6.16 -20.49 0.51
C MET A 1 6.60 -19.07 0.78
N ALA A 2 7.15 -18.38 -0.23
CA ALA A 2 7.55 -16.99 -0.07
C ALA A 2 6.31 -16.09 0.05
N ALA A 3 6.39 -15.07 0.89
CA ALA A 3 5.31 -14.14 1.14
C ALA A 3 5.81 -12.71 0.98
N SER A 4 5.00 -11.86 0.37
CA SER A 4 5.38 -10.49 0.07
C SER A 4 4.28 -9.51 0.45
N ILE A 5 4.67 -8.25 0.57
CA ILE A 5 3.74 -7.12 0.64
C ILE A 5 3.90 -6.28 -0.62
N ILE A 6 2.78 -5.86 -1.21
CA ILE A 6 2.77 -4.71 -2.12
C ILE A 6 2.30 -3.50 -1.31
N TRP A 7 3.21 -2.56 -1.07
CA TRP A 7 2.93 -1.33 -0.35
C TRP A 7 2.48 -0.24 -1.34
N PHE A 8 1.18 -0.06 -1.44
CA PHE A 8 0.59 1.02 -2.22
C PHE A 8 0.81 2.36 -1.51
N ARG A 9 1.33 3.34 -2.27
CA ARG A 9 1.54 4.73 -1.83
C ARG A 9 0.78 5.69 -2.74
N ARG A 10 1.48 6.41 -3.61
CA ARG A 10 0.86 7.34 -4.58
C ARG A 10 0.25 6.62 -5.78
N ASP A 11 0.82 5.46 -6.12
CA ASP A 11 0.41 4.66 -7.27
C ASP A 11 -0.73 3.71 -6.88
N LEU A 12 -1.98 4.16 -7.00
CA LEU A 12 -3.18 3.42 -6.58
C LEU A 12 -3.88 2.72 -7.75
N ARG A 13 -3.13 1.93 -8.54
CA ARG A 13 -3.65 1.21 -9.72
C ARG A 13 -3.23 -0.26 -9.72
N LEU A 14 -3.95 -1.08 -10.48
CA LEU A 14 -3.58 -2.50 -10.70
C LEU A 14 -2.90 -2.73 -12.05
N ALA A 15 -3.35 -2.00 -13.09
CA ALA A 15 -2.81 -2.13 -14.42
C ALA A 15 -1.45 -1.45 -14.54
N ASP A 16 -0.54 -2.04 -15.31
CA ASP A 16 0.78 -1.49 -15.59
C ASP A 16 1.53 -1.05 -14.31
N HIS A 17 1.66 -2.00 -13.38
CA HIS A 17 2.26 -1.76 -12.07
C HIS A 17 3.44 -2.73 -11.83
N PRO A 18 4.67 -2.36 -12.24
CA PRO A 18 5.83 -3.25 -12.18
C PRO A 18 6.11 -3.85 -10.79
N ALA A 19 5.98 -3.05 -9.72
CA ALA A 19 6.18 -3.54 -8.36
C ALA A 19 5.11 -4.56 -7.92
N LEU A 20 3.86 -4.45 -8.42
CA LEU A 20 2.80 -5.43 -8.14
C LEU A 20 3.09 -6.73 -8.90
N THR A 21 3.48 -6.62 -10.18
CA THR A 21 3.90 -7.79 -10.98
C THR A 21 5.05 -8.53 -10.31
N ALA A 22 6.06 -7.81 -9.82
CA ALA A 22 7.18 -8.40 -9.10
C ALA A 22 6.75 -9.06 -7.78
N ALA A 23 5.86 -8.43 -7.01
CA ALA A 23 5.33 -9.00 -5.77
C ALA A 23 4.59 -10.32 -6.00
N LEU A 24 3.72 -10.35 -7.02
CA LEU A 24 2.93 -11.54 -7.39
C LEU A 24 3.81 -12.66 -7.95
N ALA A 25 4.89 -12.32 -8.67
CA ALA A 25 5.87 -13.29 -9.14
C ALA A 25 6.70 -13.89 -7.99
N HIS A 26 6.89 -13.13 -6.90
CA HIS A 26 7.63 -13.57 -5.72
C HIS A 26 6.85 -14.61 -4.89
N GLY A 27 5.56 -14.39 -4.68
CA GLY A 27 4.74 -15.31 -3.88
C GLY A 27 3.40 -14.75 -3.44
N VAL A 28 2.88 -15.28 -2.33
CA VAL A 28 1.60 -14.83 -1.76
C VAL A 28 1.73 -13.38 -1.34
N THR A 29 1.04 -12.49 -2.05
CA THR A 29 1.17 -11.05 -1.89
C THR A 29 0.02 -10.48 -1.07
N THR A 30 0.35 -9.75 0.00
CA THR A 30 -0.63 -9.00 0.79
C THR A 30 -0.61 -7.51 0.41
N PRO A 31 -1.74 -6.94 -0.04
CA PRO A 31 -1.82 -5.50 -0.33
C PRO A 31 -1.88 -4.66 0.94
N LEU A 32 -1.00 -3.66 1.04
CA LEU A 32 -0.94 -2.73 2.18
C LEU A 32 -1.06 -1.27 1.70
N PHE A 33 -1.86 -0.48 2.39
CA PHE A 33 -1.79 0.98 2.38
C PHE A 33 -1.59 1.50 3.80
N VAL A 34 -0.67 2.44 3.99
CA VAL A 34 -0.43 3.09 5.29
C VAL A 34 -0.90 4.53 5.22
N LEU A 35 -1.90 4.88 6.03
CA LEU A 35 -2.35 6.25 6.21
C LEU A 35 -1.45 6.95 7.24
N ASP A 36 -0.49 7.70 6.73
CA ASP A 36 0.45 8.50 7.52
C ASP A 36 -0.26 9.70 8.20
N PRO A 37 -0.23 9.80 9.53
CA PRO A 37 -0.80 10.93 10.26
C PRO A 37 -0.26 12.30 9.81
N LEU A 38 1.03 12.42 9.45
CA LEU A 38 1.62 13.67 8.98
C LEU A 38 1.01 14.09 7.64
N PHE A 39 0.81 13.14 6.73
CA PHE A 39 0.10 13.38 5.48
C PHE A 39 -1.34 13.85 5.75
N VAL A 40 -2.05 13.22 6.69
CA VAL A 40 -3.42 13.59 7.04
C VAL A 40 -3.48 15.01 7.59
N GLN A 41 -2.61 15.35 8.53
CA GLN A 41 -2.55 16.69 9.14
C GLN A 41 -2.23 17.79 8.11
N ARG A 42 -1.41 17.49 7.11
CA ARG A 42 -1.01 18.45 6.05
C ARG A 42 -2.00 18.52 4.89
N SER A 43 -3.05 17.69 4.89
CA SER A 43 -3.98 17.56 3.77
C SER A 43 -5.36 18.13 4.12
N GLY A 44 -5.88 19.02 3.25
CA GLY A 44 -7.25 19.49 3.37
C GLY A 44 -8.30 18.42 3.02
N ALA A 45 -9.56 18.67 3.39
CA ALA A 45 -10.67 17.73 3.20
C ALA A 45 -10.85 17.25 1.76
N ALA A 46 -10.64 18.12 0.77
CA ALA A 46 -10.74 17.74 -0.65
C ALA A 46 -9.67 16.69 -1.05
N ARG A 47 -8.42 16.87 -0.59
CA ARG A 47 -7.31 15.95 -0.87
C ARG A 47 -7.52 14.60 -0.19
N LEU A 48 -7.96 14.62 1.08
CA LEU A 48 -8.29 13.39 1.82
C LEU A 48 -9.48 12.66 1.20
N GLY A 49 -10.53 13.39 0.83
CA GLY A 49 -11.69 12.82 0.16
C GLY A 49 -11.33 12.16 -1.17
N PHE A 50 -10.45 12.79 -1.96
CA PHE A 50 -9.91 12.17 -3.17
C PHE A 50 -9.12 10.89 -2.86
N LEU A 51 -8.19 10.93 -1.90
CA LEU A 51 -7.41 9.75 -1.50
C LEU A 51 -8.32 8.57 -1.08
N TYR A 52 -9.27 8.81 -0.18
CA TYR A 52 -10.15 7.74 0.31
C TYR A 52 -11.03 7.14 -0.78
N ARG A 53 -11.50 7.95 -1.75
CA ARG A 53 -12.23 7.42 -2.92
C ARG A 53 -11.34 6.50 -3.76
N ASN A 54 -10.09 6.89 -4.01
CA ASN A 54 -9.16 6.06 -4.78
C ASN A 54 -8.80 4.76 -4.05
N ILE A 55 -8.53 4.81 -2.74
CA ILE A 55 -8.30 3.59 -1.94
C ILE A 55 -9.52 2.66 -2.01
N ARG A 56 -10.74 3.18 -1.85
CA ARG A 56 -11.97 2.37 -1.92
C ARG A 56 -12.19 1.75 -3.30
N ALA A 57 -11.83 2.46 -4.37
CA ALA A 57 -11.94 1.97 -5.74
C ALA A 57 -10.91 0.86 -6.01
N LEU A 58 -9.66 1.05 -5.59
CA LEU A 58 -8.60 0.05 -5.68
C LEU A 58 -8.95 -1.20 -4.84
N ASP A 59 -9.45 -1.02 -3.63
CA ASP A 59 -9.88 -2.11 -2.77
C ASP A 59 -11.05 -2.91 -3.39
N ALA A 60 -12.00 -2.22 -4.04
CA ALA A 60 -13.10 -2.87 -4.74
C ALA A 60 -12.61 -3.70 -5.94
N SER A 61 -11.61 -3.24 -6.69
CA SER A 61 -11.05 -4.00 -7.82
C SER A 61 -10.23 -5.23 -7.40
N MET A 62 -9.83 -5.31 -6.12
CA MET A 62 -9.16 -6.47 -5.52
C MET A 62 -10.07 -7.32 -4.64
N ASN A 63 -11.40 -7.21 -4.79
CA ASN A 63 -12.37 -7.95 -3.97
C ASN A 63 -12.18 -7.75 -2.45
N ARG A 64 -11.97 -6.49 -2.03
CA ARG A 64 -11.84 -6.08 -0.62
C ARG A 64 -10.60 -6.63 0.10
N ALA A 65 -9.52 -6.84 -0.63
CA ALA A 65 -8.28 -7.41 -0.11
C ALA A 65 -7.26 -6.38 0.42
N ILE A 66 -7.50 -5.06 0.30
CA ILE A 66 -6.52 -4.07 0.75
C ILE A 66 -6.52 -3.95 2.27
N VAL A 67 -5.34 -4.08 2.87
CA VAL A 67 -5.16 -3.80 4.30
C VAL A 67 -4.77 -2.34 4.47
N VAL A 68 -5.61 -1.59 5.19
CA VAL A 68 -5.30 -0.20 5.56
C VAL A 68 -4.81 -0.16 7.00
N ARG A 69 -3.60 0.37 7.22
CA ARG A 69 -3.03 0.65 8.55
C ARG A 69 -2.89 2.16 8.75
N HIS A 70 -2.86 2.60 10.00
CA HIS A 70 -2.71 4.02 10.36
C HIS A 70 -1.46 4.16 11.24
N GLY A 71 -0.60 5.14 10.95
CA GLY A 71 0.63 5.38 11.71
C GLY A 71 1.82 5.73 10.82
N ASP A 72 2.99 5.88 11.44
CA ASP A 72 4.24 6.13 10.72
C ASP A 72 4.59 4.90 9.84
N PRO A 73 4.74 5.07 8.52
CA PRO A 73 5.14 3.98 7.64
C PRO A 73 6.45 3.29 8.03
N LEU A 74 7.40 4.01 8.64
CA LEU A 74 8.67 3.45 9.11
C LEU A 74 8.48 2.40 10.20
N ASP A 75 7.44 2.54 11.02
CA ASP A 75 7.09 1.58 12.06
C ASP A 75 6.10 0.53 11.54
N ILE A 76 5.11 0.97 10.77
CA ILE A 76 3.98 0.14 10.34
C ILE A 76 4.41 -0.92 9.34
N VAL A 77 5.19 -0.55 8.31
CA VAL A 77 5.51 -1.49 7.22
C VAL A 77 6.36 -2.66 7.72
N PRO A 78 7.46 -2.46 8.48
CA PRO A 78 8.25 -3.58 9.01
C PRO A 78 7.46 -4.41 10.03
N ARG A 79 6.62 -3.78 10.85
CA ARG A 79 5.76 -4.49 11.82
C ARG A 79 4.74 -5.37 11.10
N PHE A 80 4.08 -4.84 10.07
CA PHE A 80 3.10 -5.58 9.29
C PHE A 80 3.75 -6.71 8.48
N ALA A 81 4.96 -6.50 7.95
CA ALA A 81 5.73 -7.56 7.30
C ALA A 81 5.94 -8.76 8.22
N LYS A 82 6.31 -8.52 9.49
CA LYS A 82 6.42 -9.57 10.51
C LYS A 82 5.07 -10.23 10.81
N GLU A 83 3.99 -9.46 10.90
CA GLU A 83 2.64 -9.94 11.20
C GLU A 83 2.14 -10.94 10.15
N VAL A 84 2.41 -10.68 8.86
CA VAL A 84 1.95 -11.54 7.75
C VAL A 84 3.01 -12.55 7.28
N GLY A 85 4.17 -12.56 7.93
CA GLY A 85 5.30 -13.43 7.55
C GLY A 85 5.90 -13.08 6.19
N ALA A 86 5.77 -11.83 5.73
CA ALA A 86 6.37 -11.39 4.47
C ALA A 86 7.88 -11.22 4.61
N ASP A 87 8.62 -11.82 3.68
CA ASP A 87 10.08 -11.73 3.60
C ASP A 87 10.54 -10.55 2.71
N THR A 88 9.64 -10.02 1.87
CA THR A 88 9.94 -8.94 0.91
C THR A 88 8.81 -7.93 0.84
N VAL A 89 9.16 -6.64 0.76
CA VAL A 89 8.21 -5.53 0.52
C VAL A 89 8.52 -4.90 -0.83
N PHE A 90 7.52 -4.89 -1.72
CA PHE A 90 7.57 -4.23 -3.01
C PHE A 90 6.82 -2.90 -2.92
N VAL A 91 7.36 -1.87 -3.58
CA VAL A 91 6.78 -0.52 -3.60
C VAL A 91 7.15 0.14 -4.92
N SER A 92 6.26 0.97 -5.47
CA SER A 92 6.61 1.81 -6.61
C SER A 92 7.66 2.84 -6.22
N GLU A 93 8.62 3.05 -7.11
CA GLU A 93 9.59 4.12 -6.99
C GLU A 93 8.87 5.47 -6.88
N ASP A 94 9.32 6.32 -5.96
CA ASP A 94 8.76 7.65 -5.74
C ASP A 94 9.87 8.67 -5.98
N PHE A 95 9.71 9.49 -7.01
CA PHE A 95 10.64 10.56 -7.39
C PHE A 95 10.25 11.92 -6.79
N GLY A 96 9.32 11.91 -5.82
CA GLY A 96 9.01 13.11 -5.05
C GLY A 96 10.22 13.63 -4.27
N PRO A 97 10.31 14.95 -4.05
CA PRO A 97 11.38 15.58 -3.26
C PRO A 97 11.26 15.27 -1.76
#